data_AF-A0A813W8U5-F1
#
_entry.id   AF-A0A813W8U5-F1
#
_cell.length_a   1.000
_cell.length_b   1.000
_cell.length_c   1.000
_cell.angle_alpha   90.00
_cell.angle_beta   90.00
_cell.angle_gamma   90.00
#
_symmetry.space_group_name_H-M   'P 1'
#
loop_
_entity.id
_entity.type
_entity.pdbx_description
1 polymer ?
#
loop_
_entity_poly.entity_id
_entity_poly.type
_entity_poly.pdbx_seq_one_letter_code
_entity_poly.pdbx_strand_id
1 'polypeptide(L)'
;MVGRPQIRSRSKVHDIEVQDIMVGDEAQKVRQMLDIRYPVENGIVQDWEDMKHIYNYLFSSKKMNIDPKDCKILLTEAPLNPVKNRAKMLEVMLEQFQFSEVSLAYQAILTLYAQGILTGVVVDIGDGVTHICPVVDGYCLQNSIARLNIAGRDITRYLIKILLLRGYVFNQSADFDTVQQIKEKLCYVAHDLEKERQLTLDTTVLVESYVLPDGRTVKMSGERFEAPEVLFRPSLLGMEVKGIAELVFEVINTAPLDVRKKLYKQIVLSGGTTMYPGFGTRLERELEQLYHERIQRSDPEKSAKNMICIEAPPRRKNMVFLGGAVYANLVKDSPVQWISRKDYYEHGVDSFLNLNNIMDRNRWISIVLCLTGIIFVVSGIVLIVIGDSTVKKLMNKELQLKEGTLLYNNWVSSPVPIYLFLYVFDLKNVDEFLNGSKPVLYQRGPFVYRENRTKINIVSNANQTISYQEPRTYTFDRSRSSEDVSTTTFTTINVVYMTLLNYIRTIKSTVDRRIIGEILSSFNEKPVMKRTVHEYLWGYTDPLLSLAKSMLPDLVTDDQIAVFGQAVNMILKYMFITTLLKNFRLDEFCRIRCMVN
;
A
#
# COMPACT_ATOMS: atom_id res chain seq x y z
N MET A 1 32.39 -34.05 18.00
CA MET A 1 33.38 -34.92 17.32
C MET A 1 33.37 -36.28 17.99
N VAL A 2 33.62 -37.33 17.22
CA VAL A 2 33.75 -38.72 17.69
C VAL A 2 35.14 -39.21 17.29
N GLY A 3 35.88 -39.78 18.23
CA GLY A 3 37.23 -40.28 18.00
C GLY A 3 37.32 -41.77 18.30
N ARG A 4 37.98 -42.52 17.42
CA ARG A 4 38.26 -43.95 17.59
C ARG A 4 39.78 -44.14 17.71
N PRO A 5 40.28 -44.98 18.62
CA PRO A 5 41.72 -45.13 18.81
C PRO A 5 42.40 -45.74 17.57
N GLN A 6 43.50 -45.13 17.13
CA GLN A 6 44.29 -45.61 15.99
C GLN A 6 44.94 -46.97 16.30
N ILE A 7 45.28 -47.19 17.57
CA ILE A 7 45.84 -48.45 18.07
C ILE A 7 44.91 -48.95 19.16
N ARG A 8 44.43 -50.19 19.04
CA ARG A 8 43.56 -50.86 20.04
C ARG A 8 44.34 -51.30 21.30
N SER A 9 45.14 -50.41 21.87
CA SER A 9 45.80 -50.62 23.17
C SER A 9 45.16 -49.69 24.20
N ARG A 10 44.72 -50.24 25.33
CA ARG A 10 44.22 -49.46 26.48
C ARG A 10 45.38 -48.69 27.09
N SER A 11 45.58 -47.50 26.57
CA SER A 11 46.66 -46.60 26.94
C SER A 11 46.03 -45.51 27.81
N LYS A 12 46.57 -45.26 29.00
CA LYS A 12 46.15 -44.13 29.83
C LYS A 12 47.02 -42.93 29.47
N VAL A 13 46.38 -41.81 29.12
CA VAL A 13 47.07 -40.54 28.90
C VAL A 13 46.54 -39.57 29.93
N HIS A 14 47.43 -39.10 30.81
CA HIS A 14 47.06 -38.38 32.02
C HIS A 14 46.05 -39.20 32.86
N ASP A 15 44.84 -38.69 33.09
CA ASP A 15 43.76 -39.31 33.89
C ASP A 15 42.64 -39.94 33.04
N ILE A 16 42.75 -39.94 31.71
CA ILE A 16 41.70 -40.42 30.82
C ILE A 16 42.12 -41.75 30.21
N GLU A 17 41.33 -42.79 30.47
CA GLU A 17 41.48 -44.08 29.81
C GLU A 17 40.86 -44.02 28.42
N VAL A 18 41.66 -44.30 27.40
CA VAL A 18 41.19 -44.27 26.00
C VAL A 18 40.22 -45.43 25.79
N GLN A 19 38.94 -45.07 25.62
CA GLN A 19 37.87 -46.01 25.29
C GLN A 19 37.80 -46.26 23.78
N ASP A 20 37.07 -47.29 23.38
CA ASP A 20 36.87 -47.62 21.96
C ASP A 20 36.19 -46.48 21.19
N ILE A 21 35.38 -45.67 21.89
CA ILE A 21 34.70 -44.50 21.34
C ILE A 21 34.85 -43.36 22.33
N MET A 22 35.52 -42.29 21.90
CA MET A 22 35.69 -41.06 22.66
C MET A 22 34.84 -39.96 22.03
N VAL A 23 34.17 -39.14 22.84
CA VAL A 23 33.26 -38.11 22.33
C VAL A 23 33.55 -36.76 23.00
N GLY A 24 33.45 -35.68 22.22
CA GLY A 24 33.51 -34.31 22.76
C GLY A 24 34.85 -33.94 23.39
N ASP A 25 34.81 -33.33 24.58
CA ASP A 25 36.00 -32.80 25.27
C ASP A 25 37.02 -33.90 25.61
N GLU A 26 36.54 -35.11 25.91
CA GLU A 26 37.40 -36.26 26.16
C GLU A 26 38.17 -36.66 24.90
N ALA A 27 37.49 -36.69 23.74
CA ALA A 27 38.14 -36.94 22.46
C ALA A 27 39.12 -35.83 22.07
N GLN A 28 38.83 -34.57 22.42
CA GLN A 28 39.69 -33.44 22.11
C GLN A 28 41.02 -33.51 22.87
N LYS A 29 41.00 -33.91 24.15
CA LYS A 29 42.21 -34.02 24.99
C LYS A 29 43.18 -35.09 24.48
N VAL A 30 42.66 -36.21 23.98
CA VAL A 30 43.47 -37.33 23.46
C VAL A 30 43.46 -37.42 21.93
N ARG A 31 43.19 -36.30 21.24
CA ARG A 31 43.05 -36.20 19.78
C ARG A 31 44.19 -36.87 19.00
N GLN A 32 45.42 -36.74 19.46
CA GLN A 32 46.61 -37.28 18.78
C GLN A 32 46.60 -38.81 18.63
N MET A 33 45.84 -39.52 19.49
CA MET A 33 45.75 -40.98 19.48
C MET A 33 44.48 -41.49 18.79
N LEU A 34 43.61 -40.57 18.37
CA LEU A 34 42.29 -40.89 17.83
C LEU A 34 42.22 -40.52 16.35
N ASP A 35 41.59 -41.40 15.57
CA ASP A 35 41.02 -41.03 14.29
C ASP A 35 39.69 -40.29 14.53
N ILE A 36 39.64 -39.00 14.19
CA ILE A 36 38.51 -38.11 14.50
C ILE A 36 37.59 -37.96 13.31
N ARG A 37 36.29 -38.15 13.56
CA ARG A 37 35.21 -37.90 12.62
C ARG A 37 34.22 -36.86 13.13
N TYR A 38 33.62 -36.15 12.18
CA TYR A 38 32.59 -35.16 12.43
C TYR A 38 31.29 -35.63 11.76
N PRO A 39 30.29 -36.11 12.51
CA PRO A 39 29.05 -36.63 11.91
C PRO A 39 28.18 -35.56 11.25
N VAL A 40 28.45 -34.28 11.56
CA VAL A 40 27.73 -33.13 11.00
C VAL A 40 28.70 -32.32 10.14
N GLU A 41 28.38 -32.23 8.85
CA GLU A 41 29.13 -31.45 7.87
C GLU A 41 28.20 -30.47 7.16
N ASN A 42 28.63 -29.21 7.07
CA ASN A 42 27.86 -28.12 6.47
C ASN A 42 26.43 -28.00 7.03
N GLY A 43 26.23 -28.30 8.32
CA GLY A 43 24.93 -28.26 8.99
C GLY A 43 24.02 -29.47 8.74
N ILE A 44 24.49 -30.49 8.04
CA ILE A 44 23.74 -31.71 7.71
C ILE A 44 24.39 -32.92 8.38
N VAL A 45 23.57 -33.78 9.00
CA VAL A 45 24.04 -35.07 9.55
C VAL A 45 24.34 -36.02 8.38
N GLN A 46 25.59 -36.45 8.28
CA GLN A 46 26.06 -37.44 7.30
C GLN A 46 26.10 -38.85 7.89
N ASP A 47 26.57 -38.98 9.13
CA ASP A 47 26.69 -40.26 9.83
C ASP A 47 25.82 -40.28 11.10
N TRP A 48 24.76 -41.08 11.04
CA TRP A 48 23.81 -41.22 12.14
C TRP A 48 24.32 -42.12 13.27
N GLU A 49 25.27 -43.03 13.02
CA GLU A 49 25.85 -43.87 14.08
C GLU A 49 26.74 -43.01 14.99
N ASP A 50 27.63 -42.23 14.39
CA ASP A 50 28.46 -41.28 15.12
C ASP A 50 27.61 -40.20 15.80
N MET A 51 26.51 -39.77 15.18
CA MET A 51 25.58 -38.83 15.82
C MET A 51 24.89 -39.43 17.06
N LYS A 52 24.52 -40.71 17.05
CA LYS A 52 23.97 -41.39 18.22
C LYS A 52 24.96 -41.45 19.38
N HIS A 53 26.24 -41.69 19.10
CA HIS A 53 27.27 -41.62 20.15
C HIS A 53 27.37 -40.23 20.78
N ILE A 54 27.21 -39.17 19.98
CA ILE A 54 27.12 -37.80 20.51
C ILE A 54 25.88 -37.61 21.38
N TYR A 55 24.71 -38.06 20.95
CA TYR A 55 23.48 -37.96 21.75
C TYR A 55 23.56 -38.77 23.05
N ASN A 56 24.08 -39.99 23.00
CA ASN A 56 24.32 -40.81 24.20
C ASN A 56 25.24 -40.08 25.19
N TYR A 57 26.34 -39.51 24.70
CA TYR A 57 27.24 -38.71 25.53
C TYR A 57 26.54 -37.48 26.13
N LEU A 58 25.70 -36.80 25.35
CA LEU A 58 24.97 -35.61 25.76
C LEU A 58 23.94 -35.89 26.86
N PHE A 59 23.14 -36.96 26.73
CA PHE A 59 22.12 -37.33 27.72
C PHE A 59 22.69 -38.09 28.92
N SER A 60 23.89 -38.67 28.79
CA SER A 60 24.56 -39.36 29.89
C SER A 60 24.79 -38.48 31.12
N SER A 61 25.08 -39.15 32.24
CA SER A 61 25.44 -38.52 33.52
C SER A 61 26.64 -37.57 33.44
N LYS A 62 27.48 -37.68 32.40
CA LYS A 62 28.64 -36.81 32.20
C LYS A 62 28.27 -35.38 31.78
N LYS A 63 27.09 -35.17 31.19
CA LYS A 63 26.68 -33.87 30.62
C LYS A 63 25.35 -33.38 31.20
N MET A 64 24.22 -33.92 30.73
CA MET A 64 22.91 -33.46 31.18
C MET A 64 22.33 -34.28 32.33
N ASN A 65 22.75 -35.53 32.51
CA ASN A 65 22.25 -36.43 33.56
C ASN A 65 20.71 -36.50 33.59
N ILE A 66 20.11 -36.76 32.44
CA ILE A 66 18.65 -36.87 32.27
C ILE A 66 18.29 -38.24 31.71
N ASP A 67 17.13 -38.77 32.10
CA ASP A 67 16.49 -39.86 31.38
C ASP A 67 15.65 -39.26 30.24
N PRO A 68 15.99 -39.54 28.96
CA PRO A 68 15.22 -39.07 27.81
C PRO A 68 13.72 -39.37 27.89
N LYS A 69 13.31 -40.47 28.52
CA LYS A 69 11.91 -40.95 28.53
C LYS A 69 10.96 -39.98 29.24
N ASP A 70 11.45 -39.31 30.28
CA ASP A 70 10.66 -38.40 31.10
C ASP A 70 10.75 -36.94 30.63
N CYS A 71 11.48 -36.69 29.54
CA CYS A 71 11.77 -35.36 29.04
C CYS A 71 11.05 -35.06 27.71
N LYS A 72 10.90 -33.77 27.42
CA LYS A 72 10.60 -33.24 26.09
C LYS A 72 11.88 -32.63 25.51
N ILE A 73 12.07 -32.69 24.20
CA ILE A 73 13.26 -32.13 23.55
C ILE A 73 12.91 -31.24 22.36
N LEU A 74 13.48 -30.02 22.37
CA LEU A 74 13.48 -29.13 21.22
C LEU A 74 14.81 -29.26 20.50
N LEU A 75 14.76 -29.57 19.20
CA LEU A 75 15.92 -29.62 18.34
C LEU A 75 15.85 -28.51 17.30
N THR A 76 17.01 -27.99 16.94
CA THR A 76 17.13 -26.98 15.90
C THR A 76 17.59 -27.64 14.62
N GLU A 77 17.06 -27.19 13.49
CA GLU A 77 17.53 -27.63 12.18
C GLU A 77 17.97 -26.46 11.32
N ALA A 78 18.99 -26.73 10.50
CA ALA A 78 19.42 -25.81 9.47
C ALA A 78 18.29 -25.60 8.45
N PRO A 79 18.17 -24.39 7.89
CA PRO A 79 17.30 -24.14 6.75
C PRO A 79 17.64 -25.08 5.58
N LEU A 80 16.62 -25.49 4.81
CA LEU A 80 16.77 -26.40 3.67
C LEU A 80 17.37 -27.78 4.03
N ASN A 81 17.19 -28.23 5.28
CA ASN A 81 17.52 -29.60 5.70
C ASN A 81 16.69 -30.62 4.89
N PRO A 82 17.30 -31.67 4.32
CA PRO A 82 16.56 -32.70 3.60
C PRO A 82 15.48 -33.34 4.47
N VAL A 83 14.30 -33.54 3.89
CA VAL A 83 13.14 -34.16 4.56
C VAL A 83 13.51 -35.53 5.14
N LYS A 84 14.35 -36.31 4.44
CA LYS A 84 14.87 -37.60 4.92
C LYS A 84 15.66 -37.48 6.23
N ASN A 85 16.49 -36.44 6.37
CA ASN A 85 17.26 -36.22 7.59
C ASN A 85 16.37 -35.73 8.73
N ARG A 86 15.38 -34.89 8.43
CA ARG A 86 14.36 -34.49 9.39
C ARG A 86 13.57 -35.71 9.91
N ALA A 87 13.18 -36.61 9.01
CA ALA A 87 12.52 -37.89 9.32
C ALA A 87 13.37 -38.74 10.26
N LYS A 88 14.65 -38.93 9.90
CA LYS A 88 15.59 -39.75 10.67
C LYS A 88 15.88 -39.17 12.05
N MET A 89 15.91 -37.84 12.18
CA MET A 89 16.03 -37.17 13.47
C MET A 89 14.85 -37.49 14.39
N LEU A 90 13.62 -37.46 13.88
CA LEU A 90 12.42 -37.82 14.64
C LEU A 90 12.43 -39.30 15.04
N GLU A 91 12.78 -40.19 14.11
CA GLU A 91 12.91 -41.63 14.36
C GLU A 91 13.92 -41.90 15.50
N VAL A 92 15.11 -41.30 15.44
CA VAL A 92 16.14 -41.47 16.47
C VAL A 92 15.64 -40.97 17.83
N MET A 93 14.98 -39.82 17.89
CA MET A 93 14.52 -39.24 19.16
C MET A 93 13.34 -39.98 19.78
N LEU A 94 12.36 -40.38 18.97
CA LEU A 94 11.11 -40.98 19.46
C LEU A 94 11.20 -42.50 19.61
N GLU A 95 11.92 -43.19 18.73
CA GLU A 95 12.04 -44.66 18.78
C GLU A 95 13.21 -45.11 19.66
N GLN A 96 14.42 -44.57 19.42
CA GLN A 96 15.63 -45.03 20.09
C GLN A 96 15.80 -44.40 21.47
N PHE A 97 15.73 -43.08 21.55
CA PHE A 97 15.83 -42.36 22.83
C PHE A 97 14.50 -42.29 23.59
N GLN A 98 13.38 -42.61 22.94
CA GLN A 98 12.08 -42.74 23.60
C GLN A 98 11.59 -41.45 24.29
N PHE A 99 11.95 -40.27 23.79
CA PHE A 99 11.44 -38.99 24.30
C PHE A 99 9.90 -38.95 24.26
N SER A 100 9.31 -38.29 25.26
CA SER A 100 7.85 -38.16 25.36
C SER A 100 7.27 -37.35 24.20
N GLU A 101 7.89 -36.20 23.93
CA GLU A 101 7.53 -35.28 22.86
C GLU A 101 8.76 -34.58 22.28
N VAL A 102 8.73 -34.33 20.97
CA VAL A 102 9.83 -33.69 20.22
C VAL A 102 9.29 -32.47 19.45
N SER A 103 10.02 -31.37 19.47
CA SER A 103 9.75 -30.19 18.63
C SER A 103 10.96 -29.86 17.76
N LEU A 104 10.71 -29.46 16.52
CA LEU A 104 11.73 -29.07 15.55
C LEU A 104 11.53 -27.62 15.15
N ALA A 105 12.57 -26.80 15.32
CA ALA A 105 12.50 -25.37 15.01
C ALA A 105 13.66 -24.93 14.09
N TYR A 106 13.38 -23.99 13.20
CA TYR A 106 14.41 -23.39 12.36
C TYR A 106 15.31 -22.47 13.18
N GLN A 107 16.63 -22.61 13.00
CA GLN A 107 17.64 -21.83 13.72
C GLN A 107 17.41 -20.32 13.60
N ALA A 108 17.10 -19.83 12.40
CA ALA A 108 16.86 -18.41 12.13
C ALA A 108 15.64 -17.84 12.91
N ILE A 109 14.55 -18.61 13.02
CA ILE A 109 13.36 -18.15 13.74
C ILE A 109 13.67 -17.98 15.22
N LEU A 110 14.38 -18.95 15.81
CA LEU A 110 14.78 -18.91 17.22
C LEU A 110 15.68 -17.70 17.52
N THR A 111 16.60 -17.36 16.61
CA THR A 111 17.47 -16.18 16.74
C THR A 111 16.66 -14.90 16.89
N LEU A 112 15.64 -14.68 16.04
CA LEU A 112 14.80 -13.49 16.13
C LEU A 112 13.91 -13.49 17.38
N TYR A 113 13.38 -14.66 17.75
CA TYR A 113 12.59 -14.81 18.99
C TYR A 113 13.39 -14.49 20.25
N ALA A 114 14.70 -14.78 20.26
CA ALA A 114 15.58 -14.41 21.37
C ALA A 114 15.62 -12.89 21.63
N GLN A 115 15.32 -12.08 20.61
CA GLN A 115 15.28 -10.62 20.68
C GLN A 115 13.86 -10.04 20.72
N GLY A 116 12.82 -10.89 20.68
CA GLY A 116 11.43 -10.42 20.60
C GLY A 116 11.06 -9.82 19.24
N ILE A 117 11.79 -10.20 18.17
CA ILE A 117 11.55 -9.73 16.80
C ILE A 117 10.83 -10.84 16.02
N LEU A 118 9.85 -10.46 15.18
CA LEU A 118 9.11 -11.39 14.32
C LEU A 118 9.47 -11.27 12.84
N THR A 119 9.95 -10.10 12.41
CA THR A 119 10.31 -9.81 11.01
C THR A 119 11.72 -9.27 10.94
N GLY A 120 12.57 -9.90 10.15
CA GLY A 120 13.98 -9.52 9.95
C GLY A 120 14.75 -10.55 9.12
N VAL A 121 16.01 -10.25 8.81
CA VAL A 121 16.92 -11.18 8.14
C VAL A 121 17.95 -11.66 9.13
N VAL A 122 18.07 -12.98 9.30
CA VAL A 122 19.13 -13.57 10.10
C VAL A 122 20.30 -13.96 9.21
N VAL A 123 21.48 -13.44 9.56
CA VAL A 123 22.76 -13.85 8.97
C VAL A 123 23.46 -14.75 9.99
N ASP A 124 23.30 -16.06 9.83
CA ASP A 124 23.86 -17.07 10.72
C ASP A 124 25.11 -17.71 10.10
N ILE A 125 26.28 -17.42 10.69
CA ILE A 125 27.57 -17.93 10.20
C ILE A 125 28.18 -18.85 11.27
N GLY A 126 28.05 -20.15 11.05
CA GLY A 126 28.52 -21.19 11.95
C GLY A 126 29.97 -21.62 11.71
N ASP A 127 30.26 -22.88 12.03
CA ASP A 127 31.56 -23.51 11.75
C ASP A 127 31.66 -24.03 10.31
N GLY A 128 30.62 -24.71 9.80
CA GLY A 128 30.66 -25.36 8.47
C GLY A 128 29.72 -24.75 7.42
N VAL A 129 28.81 -23.88 7.80
CA VAL A 129 27.82 -23.32 6.87
C VAL A 129 27.38 -21.92 7.28
N THR A 130 27.04 -21.13 6.28
CA THR A 130 26.43 -19.82 6.40
C THR A 130 25.01 -19.87 5.83
N HIS A 131 24.05 -19.36 6.60
CA HIS A 131 22.66 -19.23 6.17
C HIS A 131 22.23 -17.78 6.29
N ILE A 132 21.54 -17.29 5.25
CA ILE A 132 20.89 -15.99 5.26
C ILE A 132 19.40 -16.25 5.08
N CYS A 133 18.63 -15.98 6.14
CA CYS A 133 17.24 -16.36 6.24
C CYS A 133 16.36 -15.15 6.49
N PRO A 134 15.55 -14.73 5.51
CA PRO A 134 14.53 -13.72 5.73
C PRO A 134 13.33 -14.36 6.44
N VAL A 135 12.89 -13.71 7.51
CA VAL A 135 11.73 -14.09 8.32
C VAL A 135 10.75 -12.92 8.31
N VAL A 136 9.48 -13.21 8.05
CA VAL A 136 8.39 -12.23 8.06
C VAL A 136 7.28 -12.78 8.92
N ASP A 137 6.89 -12.02 9.94
CA ASP A 137 5.81 -12.32 10.90
C ASP A 137 5.91 -13.74 11.50
N GLY A 138 7.14 -14.18 11.80
CA GLY A 138 7.44 -15.50 12.36
C GLY A 138 7.59 -16.63 11.34
N TYR A 139 7.45 -16.36 10.04
CA TYR A 139 7.61 -17.36 8.97
C TYR A 139 8.85 -17.10 8.14
N CYS A 140 9.64 -18.14 7.88
CA CYS A 140 10.82 -18.03 7.02
C CYS A 140 10.42 -18.12 5.54
N LEU A 141 10.85 -17.15 4.72
CA LEU A 141 10.57 -17.17 3.28
C LEU A 141 11.52 -18.14 2.56
N GLN A 142 11.10 -19.41 2.45
CA GLN A 142 11.95 -20.50 1.92
C GLN A 142 12.57 -20.20 0.55
N ASN A 143 11.82 -19.57 -0.34
CA ASN A 143 12.28 -19.23 -1.71
C ASN A 143 13.33 -18.12 -1.75
N SER A 144 13.56 -17.42 -0.64
CA SER A 144 14.53 -16.33 -0.53
C SER A 144 15.69 -16.67 0.40
N ILE A 145 15.81 -17.93 0.85
CA ILE A 145 16.94 -18.36 1.69
C ILE A 145 18.18 -18.52 0.82
N ALA A 146 19.30 -17.96 1.26
CA ALA A 146 20.61 -18.26 0.69
C ALA A 146 21.43 -19.14 1.64
N ARG A 147 22.14 -20.10 1.06
CA ARG A 147 23.09 -20.97 1.77
C ARG A 147 24.45 -20.88 1.11
N LEU A 148 25.48 -20.72 1.92
CA LEU A 148 26.87 -20.68 1.49
C LEU A 148 27.67 -21.69 2.32
N ASN A 149 28.39 -22.59 1.65
CA ASN A 149 29.27 -23.58 2.30
C ASN A 149 30.66 -22.98 2.57
N ILE A 150 30.68 -21.78 3.15
CA ILE A 150 31.87 -21.07 3.60
C ILE A 150 31.56 -20.57 5.00
N ALA A 151 32.37 -20.96 5.97
CA ALA A 151 32.15 -20.61 7.37
C ALA A 151 33.46 -20.65 8.16
N GLY A 152 33.37 -20.78 9.49
CA GLY A 152 34.52 -20.72 10.38
C GLY A 152 35.63 -21.73 10.07
N ARG A 153 35.29 -22.94 9.62
CA ARG A 153 36.23 -24.01 9.27
C ARG A 153 37.07 -23.66 8.05
N ASP A 154 36.45 -23.07 7.03
CA ASP A 154 37.12 -22.68 5.79
C ASP A 154 38.06 -21.50 6.01
N ILE A 155 37.68 -20.57 6.89
CA ILE A 155 38.57 -19.49 7.36
C ILE A 155 39.77 -20.07 8.10
N THR A 156 39.58 -21.05 8.99
CA THR A 156 40.70 -21.72 9.67
C THR A 156 41.64 -22.39 8.67
N ARG A 157 41.10 -23.14 7.68
CA ARG A 157 41.93 -23.78 6.63
C ARG A 157 42.69 -22.75 5.79
N TYR A 158 42.05 -21.65 5.45
CA TYR A 158 42.68 -20.56 4.71
C TYR A 158 43.77 -19.88 5.54
N LEU A 159 43.55 -19.67 6.85
CA LEU A 159 44.55 -19.15 7.76
C LEU A 159 45.79 -20.06 7.82
N ILE A 160 45.61 -21.39 7.86
CA ILE A 160 46.72 -22.35 7.78
C ILE A 160 47.50 -22.16 6.47
N LYS A 161 46.80 -21.99 5.35
CA LYS A 161 47.43 -21.79 4.02
C LYS A 161 48.26 -20.50 3.96
N ILE A 162 47.75 -19.37 4.46
CA ILE A 162 48.49 -18.10 4.43
C ILE A 162 49.66 -18.08 5.44
N LEU A 163 49.51 -18.75 6.60
CA LEU A 163 50.61 -18.93 7.55
C LEU A 163 51.74 -19.79 6.97
N LEU A 164 51.39 -20.80 6.18
CA LEU A 164 52.37 -21.61 5.44
C LEU A 164 53.16 -20.78 4.44
N LEU A 165 52.50 -19.87 3.70
CA LEU A 165 53.17 -18.95 2.77
C LEU A 165 54.14 -17.98 3.48
N ARG A 166 53.85 -17.63 4.74
CA ARG A 166 54.74 -16.82 5.59
C ARG A 166 55.92 -17.62 6.17
N GLY A 167 55.93 -18.94 6.01
CA GLY A 167 57.00 -19.83 6.50
C GLY A 167 56.67 -20.56 7.81
N TYR A 168 55.45 -20.45 8.33
CA TYR A 168 55.00 -21.23 9.48
C TYR A 168 54.40 -22.57 9.02
N VAL A 169 55.10 -23.67 9.30
CA VAL A 169 54.67 -25.01 8.88
C VAL A 169 53.63 -25.54 9.86
N PHE A 170 52.35 -25.30 9.56
CA PHE A 170 51.21 -25.90 10.26
C PHE A 170 50.61 -27.04 9.44
N ASN A 171 50.26 -28.12 10.11
CA ASN A 171 49.53 -29.23 9.51
C ASN A 171 48.02 -28.98 9.59
N GLN A 172 47.30 -29.17 8.48
CA GLN A 172 45.85 -28.98 8.39
C GLN A 172 45.03 -29.83 9.37
N SER A 173 45.55 -30.99 9.80
CA SER A 173 44.82 -31.91 10.68
C SER A 173 45.24 -31.78 12.14
N ALA A 174 46.55 -31.76 12.41
CA ALA A 174 47.09 -31.78 13.77
C ALA A 174 46.99 -30.42 14.46
N ASP A 175 47.24 -29.33 13.73
CA ASP A 175 47.31 -27.98 14.30
C ASP A 175 46.01 -27.19 14.11
N PHE A 176 44.97 -27.83 13.58
CA PHE A 176 43.70 -27.18 13.25
C PHE A 176 43.10 -26.44 14.44
N ASP A 177 43.04 -27.08 15.60
CA ASP A 177 42.44 -26.52 16.82
C ASP A 177 43.29 -25.34 17.35
N THR A 178 44.61 -25.43 17.26
CA THR A 178 45.51 -24.32 17.63
C THR A 178 45.32 -23.13 16.71
N VAL A 179 45.25 -23.34 15.40
CA VAL A 179 45.03 -22.25 14.43
C VAL A 179 43.61 -21.69 14.55
N GLN A 180 42.62 -22.49 14.92
CA GLN A 180 41.29 -21.99 15.27
C GLN A 180 41.34 -21.05 16.49
N GLN A 181 42.11 -21.37 17.53
CA GLN A 181 42.29 -20.47 18.67
C GLN A 181 43.00 -19.17 18.30
N ILE A 182 44.01 -19.26 17.43
CA ILE A 182 44.72 -18.10 16.87
C ILE A 182 43.73 -17.20 16.11
N LYS A 183 42.91 -17.81 15.24
CA LYS A 183 41.85 -17.14 14.49
C LYS A 183 40.88 -16.41 15.40
N GLU A 184 40.35 -17.07 16.43
CA GLU A 184 39.35 -16.48 17.33
C GLU A 184 39.93 -15.36 18.21
N LYS A 185 41.23 -15.40 18.53
CA LYS A 185 41.89 -14.40 19.39
C LYS A 185 42.42 -13.19 18.63
N LEU A 186 42.96 -13.37 17.43
CA LEU A 186 43.75 -12.34 16.75
C LEU A 186 43.13 -11.80 15.45
N CYS A 187 42.29 -12.57 14.76
CA CYS A 187 41.70 -12.13 13.50
C CYS A 187 40.57 -11.13 13.70
N TYR A 188 40.37 -10.25 12.73
CA TYR A 188 39.31 -9.25 12.68
C TYR A 188 38.92 -8.97 11.23
N VAL A 189 37.76 -8.38 11.01
CA VAL A 189 37.33 -8.00 9.66
C VAL A 189 37.74 -6.55 9.41
N ALA A 190 38.53 -6.34 8.36
CA ALA A 190 38.91 -5.01 7.90
C ALA A 190 37.68 -4.25 7.41
N HIS A 191 37.52 -3.01 7.90
CA HIS A 191 36.55 -2.10 7.33
C HIS A 191 36.97 -1.72 5.90
N ASP A 192 38.22 -1.33 5.67
CA ASP A 192 38.75 -0.97 4.35
C ASP A 192 40.02 -1.79 4.06
N LEU A 193 39.89 -2.74 3.14
CA LEU A 193 40.94 -3.73 2.88
C LEU A 193 42.22 -3.10 2.31
N GLU A 194 42.10 -2.08 1.45
CA GLU A 194 43.25 -1.46 0.81
C GLU A 194 44.08 -0.66 1.82
N LYS A 195 43.41 0.07 2.72
CA LYS A 195 44.08 0.83 3.78
C LYS A 195 44.76 -0.08 4.79
N GLU A 196 44.11 -1.18 5.20
CA GLU A 196 44.72 -2.16 6.10
C GLU A 196 45.95 -2.84 5.48
N ARG A 197 45.94 -3.08 4.17
CA ARG A 197 47.12 -3.57 3.43
C ARG A 197 48.24 -2.55 3.39
N GLN A 198 47.95 -1.28 3.11
CA GLN A 198 48.95 -0.20 3.15
C GLN A 198 49.56 -0.08 4.55
N LEU A 199 48.75 -0.07 5.60
CA LEU A 199 49.22 -0.03 6.99
C LEU A 199 50.11 -1.22 7.34
N THR A 200 49.81 -2.41 6.81
CA THR A 200 50.63 -3.61 7.01
C THR A 200 52.01 -3.51 6.35
N LEU A 201 52.10 -2.83 5.21
CA LEU A 201 53.37 -2.61 4.48
C LEU A 201 54.19 -1.48 5.10
N ASP A 202 53.52 -0.40 5.51
CA ASP A 202 54.16 0.83 5.96
C ASP A 202 54.50 0.80 7.46
N THR A 203 53.78 0.01 8.26
CA THR A 203 53.88 0.02 9.73
C THR A 203 53.85 -1.38 10.35
N THR A 204 54.33 -1.49 11.59
CA THR A 204 54.31 -2.73 12.37
C THR A 204 53.18 -2.77 13.42
N VAL A 205 52.29 -1.78 13.45
CA VAL A 205 51.23 -1.62 14.48
C VAL A 205 50.27 -2.82 14.50
N LEU A 206 50.07 -3.47 13.35
CA LEU A 206 49.17 -4.61 13.21
C LEU A 206 49.82 -5.96 13.58
N VAL A 207 51.14 -5.97 13.83
CA VAL A 207 51.88 -7.18 14.18
C VAL A 207 51.55 -7.60 15.61
N GLU A 208 50.90 -8.76 15.75
CA GLU A 208 50.60 -9.37 17.04
C GLU A 208 51.30 -10.72 17.17
N SER A 209 51.69 -11.06 18.40
CA SER A 209 52.40 -12.29 18.71
C SER A 209 51.52 -13.27 19.50
N TYR A 210 51.56 -14.53 19.11
CA TYR A 210 50.85 -15.63 19.77
C TYR A 210 51.83 -16.70 20.24
N VAL A 211 51.72 -17.13 21.49
CA VAL A 211 52.52 -18.23 22.03
C VAL A 211 51.78 -19.55 21.83
N LEU A 212 52.39 -20.45 21.07
CA LEU A 212 51.90 -21.79 20.81
C LEU A 212 52.04 -22.69 22.05
N PRO A 213 51.32 -23.82 22.11
CA PRO A 213 51.40 -24.77 23.23
C PRO A 213 52.80 -25.35 23.47
N ASP A 214 53.65 -25.37 22.44
CA ASP A 214 55.06 -25.82 22.51
C ASP A 214 56.02 -24.71 23.00
N GLY A 215 55.50 -23.51 23.29
CA GLY A 215 56.27 -22.35 23.72
C GLY A 215 56.83 -21.50 22.58
N ARG A 216 56.65 -21.88 21.31
CA ARG A 216 57.10 -21.07 20.17
C ARG A 216 56.17 -19.87 19.96
N THR A 217 56.74 -18.76 19.50
CA THR A 217 55.96 -17.53 19.23
C THR A 217 55.76 -17.32 17.74
N VAL A 218 54.50 -17.23 17.32
CA VAL A 218 54.08 -16.92 15.95
C VAL A 218 53.72 -15.44 15.88
N LYS A 219 54.22 -14.73 14.86
CA LYS A 219 53.89 -13.32 14.63
C LYS A 219 53.01 -13.21 13.39
N MET A 220 51.86 -12.56 13.54
CA MET A 220 50.91 -12.33 12.45
C MET A 220 50.66 -10.84 12.27
N SER A 221 50.47 -10.42 11.02
CA SER A 221 50.08 -9.05 10.68
C SER A 221 48.89 -9.08 9.73
N GLY A 222 49.13 -9.06 8.41
CA GLY A 222 48.08 -9.01 7.39
C GLY A 222 47.13 -10.20 7.42
N GLU A 223 47.62 -11.37 7.84
CA GLU A 223 46.84 -12.62 7.90
C GLU A 223 45.62 -12.48 8.83
N ARG A 224 45.69 -11.57 9.80
CA ARG A 224 44.63 -11.32 10.78
C ARG A 224 43.34 -10.86 10.12
N PHE A 225 43.43 -10.01 9.09
CA PHE A 225 42.26 -9.52 8.36
C PHE A 225 42.08 -10.17 6.98
N GLU A 226 43.15 -10.69 6.38
CA GLU A 226 43.04 -11.41 5.12
C GLU A 226 42.34 -12.77 5.27
N ALA A 227 42.49 -13.43 6.42
CA ALA A 227 41.81 -14.70 6.66
C ALA A 227 40.26 -14.61 6.60
N PRO A 228 39.61 -13.72 7.37
CA PRO A 228 38.15 -13.59 7.32
C PRO A 228 37.62 -12.90 6.05
N GLU A 229 38.48 -12.26 5.24
CA GLU A 229 38.09 -11.64 3.96
C GLU A 229 37.48 -12.66 2.98
N VAL A 230 37.79 -13.95 3.14
CA VAL A 230 37.18 -15.06 2.40
C VAL A 230 35.64 -15.05 2.45
N LEU A 231 35.02 -14.52 3.52
CA LEU A 231 33.56 -14.40 3.61
C LEU A 231 33.00 -13.38 2.61
N PHE A 232 33.72 -12.28 2.40
CA PHE A 232 33.32 -11.20 1.49
C PHE A 232 33.82 -11.47 0.07
N ARG A 233 34.94 -12.20 -0.06
CA ARG A 233 35.55 -12.58 -1.34
C ARG A 233 35.87 -14.08 -1.41
N PRO A 234 34.85 -14.92 -1.66
CA PRO A 234 35.03 -16.38 -1.82
C PRO A 234 36.04 -16.80 -2.89
N SER A 235 36.32 -15.94 -3.86
CA SER A 235 37.31 -16.20 -4.92
C SER A 235 38.73 -16.47 -4.38
N LEU A 236 39.04 -16.03 -3.16
CA LEU A 236 40.31 -16.33 -2.48
C LEU A 236 40.49 -17.84 -2.19
N LEU A 237 39.39 -18.57 -2.07
CA LEU A 237 39.38 -20.03 -1.96
C LEU A 237 39.28 -20.74 -3.31
N GLY A 238 39.29 -19.99 -4.44
CA GLY A 238 39.04 -20.55 -5.77
C GLY A 238 37.57 -20.88 -6.04
N MET A 239 36.65 -20.30 -5.27
CA MET A 239 35.21 -20.48 -5.46
C MET A 239 34.60 -19.28 -6.19
N GLU A 240 33.86 -19.55 -7.27
CA GLU A 240 33.09 -18.54 -8.02
C GLU A 240 31.71 -18.32 -7.40
N VAL A 241 31.69 -17.91 -6.13
CA VAL A 241 30.46 -17.63 -5.38
C VAL A 241 30.49 -16.19 -4.88
N LYS A 242 29.31 -15.58 -4.76
CA LYS A 242 29.11 -14.22 -4.23
C LYS A 242 29.50 -14.16 -2.75
N GLY A 243 30.00 -13.00 -2.33
CA GLY A 243 30.30 -12.72 -0.92
C GLY A 243 29.06 -12.59 -0.06
N ILE A 244 29.23 -12.63 1.26
CA ILE A 244 28.11 -12.55 2.20
C ILE A 244 27.27 -11.27 2.07
N ALA A 245 27.89 -10.11 1.78
CA ALA A 245 27.16 -8.84 1.64
C ALA A 245 26.25 -8.86 0.41
N GLU A 246 26.76 -9.35 -0.72
CA GLU A 246 25.98 -9.51 -1.95
C GLU A 246 24.83 -10.51 -1.78
N LEU A 247 25.08 -11.63 -1.08
CA LEU A 247 24.06 -12.61 -0.79
C LEU A 247 22.95 -12.04 0.10
N VAL A 248 23.29 -11.27 1.14
CA VAL A 248 22.29 -10.60 1.98
C VAL A 248 21.45 -9.62 1.16
N PHE A 249 22.09 -8.85 0.29
CA PHE A 249 21.39 -7.92 -0.61
C PHE A 249 20.44 -8.66 -1.58
N GLU A 250 20.86 -9.79 -2.15
CA GLU A 250 20.06 -10.60 -3.06
C GLU A 250 18.87 -11.27 -2.36
N VAL A 251 19.08 -11.80 -1.16
CA VAL A 251 18.02 -12.39 -0.32
C VAL A 251 16.92 -11.37 -0.03
N ILE A 252 17.29 -10.16 0.39
CA ILE A 252 16.33 -9.10 0.67
C ILE A 252 15.59 -8.67 -0.60
N ASN A 253 16.28 -8.61 -1.74
CA ASN A 253 15.67 -8.22 -3.02
C ASN A 253 14.87 -9.33 -3.70
N THR A 254 15.04 -10.58 -3.30
CA THR A 254 14.18 -11.67 -3.75
C THR A 254 12.84 -11.67 -3.00
N ALA A 255 12.80 -11.09 -1.79
CA ALA A 255 11.58 -10.96 -1.02
C ALA A 255 10.56 -9.99 -1.68
N PRO A 256 9.26 -10.11 -1.37
CA PRO A 256 8.23 -9.17 -1.82
C PRO A 256 8.54 -7.69 -1.48
N LEU A 257 8.16 -6.77 -2.37
CA LEU A 257 8.56 -5.35 -2.30
C LEU A 257 8.12 -4.63 -1.01
N ASP A 258 6.95 -5.01 -0.49
CA ASP A 258 6.32 -4.49 0.72
C ASP A 258 7.11 -4.80 2.00
N VAL A 259 7.80 -5.93 2.04
CA VAL A 259 8.57 -6.36 3.23
C VAL A 259 10.03 -5.90 3.21
N ARG A 260 10.62 -5.59 2.04
CA ARG A 260 12.06 -5.29 1.91
C ARG A 260 12.52 -4.17 2.84
N LYS A 261 11.72 -3.12 2.98
CA LYS A 261 12.04 -1.99 3.86
C LYS A 261 12.13 -2.42 5.34
N LYS A 262 11.29 -3.36 5.78
CA LYS A 262 11.36 -3.93 7.13
C LYS A 262 12.60 -4.81 7.28
N LEU A 263 12.90 -5.62 6.26
CA LEU A 263 14.07 -6.51 6.24
C LEU A 263 15.40 -5.76 6.28
N TYR A 264 15.57 -4.67 5.51
CA TYR A 264 16.77 -3.84 5.54
C TYR A 264 17.00 -3.17 6.90
N LYS A 265 15.92 -2.79 7.59
CA LYS A 265 15.98 -2.20 8.92
C LYS A 265 16.26 -3.20 10.04
N GLN A 266 16.25 -4.50 9.74
CA GLN A 266 16.31 -5.52 10.76
C GLN A 266 17.16 -6.70 10.30
N ILE A 267 18.46 -6.47 10.15
CA ILE A 267 19.43 -7.52 9.86
C ILE A 267 20.07 -7.95 11.18
N VAL A 268 19.91 -9.20 11.58
CA VAL A 268 20.40 -9.75 12.84
C VAL A 268 21.55 -10.72 12.59
N LEU A 269 22.67 -10.49 13.26
CA LEU A 269 23.84 -11.37 13.17
C LEU A 269 23.77 -12.49 14.21
N SER A 270 24.04 -13.72 13.76
CA SER A 270 24.09 -14.93 14.59
C SER A 270 25.30 -15.81 14.23
N GLY A 271 25.72 -16.64 15.17
CA GLY A 271 26.75 -17.65 14.94
C GLY A 271 28.16 -17.16 15.29
N GLY A 272 29.05 -18.11 15.60
CA GLY A 272 30.38 -17.82 16.14
C GLY A 272 31.28 -17.03 15.21
N THR A 273 31.11 -17.17 13.89
CA THR A 273 31.97 -16.50 12.91
C THR A 273 31.59 -15.03 12.71
N THR A 274 30.38 -14.60 13.11
CA THR A 274 30.03 -13.15 13.14
C THR A 274 30.64 -12.41 14.34
N MET A 275 31.42 -13.10 15.19
CA MET A 275 32.07 -12.51 16.36
C MET A 275 33.32 -11.68 16.02
N TYR A 276 33.80 -11.71 14.77
CA TYR A 276 34.96 -10.89 14.38
C TYR A 276 34.73 -9.40 14.67
N PRO A 277 35.71 -8.71 15.27
CA PRO A 277 35.69 -7.26 15.37
C PRO A 277 35.57 -6.64 13.98
N GLY A 278 34.72 -5.63 13.83
CA GLY A 278 34.51 -4.94 12.54
C GLY A 278 33.58 -5.65 11.55
N PHE A 279 33.08 -6.87 11.86
CA PHE A 279 32.22 -7.60 10.93
C PHE A 279 30.92 -6.84 10.60
N GLY A 280 30.22 -6.35 11.62
CA GLY A 280 28.94 -5.62 11.43
C GLY A 280 29.12 -4.32 10.65
N THR A 281 30.12 -3.51 11.00
CA THR A 281 30.40 -2.23 10.32
C THR A 281 30.85 -2.42 8.88
N ARG A 282 31.66 -3.45 8.59
CA ARG A 282 32.03 -3.82 7.21
C ARG A 282 30.80 -4.23 6.40
N LEU A 283 29.95 -5.10 6.96
CA LEU A 283 28.74 -5.57 6.28
C LEU A 283 27.77 -4.41 6.01
N GLU A 284 27.60 -3.49 6.96
CA GLU A 284 26.78 -2.29 6.82
C GLU A 284 27.25 -1.43 5.65
N ARG A 285 28.54 -1.08 5.61
CA ARG A 285 29.12 -0.30 4.52
C ARG A 285 28.93 -0.96 3.16
N GLU A 286 29.19 -2.26 3.06
CA GLU A 286 29.11 -2.98 1.78
C GLU A 286 27.66 -3.08 1.29
N LEU A 287 26.70 -3.24 2.21
CA LEU A 287 25.27 -3.17 1.87
C LEU A 287 24.84 -1.76 1.46
N GLU A 288 25.34 -0.70 2.11
CA GLU A 288 25.10 0.69 1.71
C GLU A 288 25.63 0.94 0.29
N GLN A 289 26.85 0.49 -0.03
CA GLN A 289 27.45 0.59 -1.36
C GLN A 289 26.58 -0.12 -2.40
N LEU A 290 26.21 -1.38 -2.16
CA LEU A 290 25.35 -2.16 -3.06
C LEU A 290 23.98 -1.51 -3.27
N TYR A 291 23.40 -0.94 -2.21
CA TYR A 291 22.12 -0.24 -2.27
C TYR A 291 22.20 1.02 -3.14
N HIS A 292 23.25 1.83 -2.97
CA HIS A 292 23.49 3.01 -3.78
C HIS A 292 23.72 2.68 -5.26
N GLU A 293 24.58 1.69 -5.56
CA GLU A 293 24.96 1.34 -6.92
C GLU A 293 23.84 0.69 -7.75
N ARG A 294 22.99 -0.13 -7.10
CA ARG A 294 22.00 -0.96 -7.80
C ARG A 294 20.58 -0.39 -7.73
N ILE A 295 20.21 0.33 -6.67
CA ILE A 295 18.84 0.84 -6.46
C ILE A 295 18.77 2.35 -6.63
N GLN A 296 19.66 3.12 -6.00
CA GLN A 296 19.61 4.59 -5.97
C GLN A 296 20.52 5.28 -7.01
N ARG A 297 20.62 4.75 -8.24
CA ARG A 297 21.40 5.41 -9.32
C ARG A 297 20.96 6.84 -9.63
N SER A 298 19.73 7.21 -9.29
CA SER A 298 19.08 8.43 -9.77
C SER A 298 19.17 9.64 -8.83
N ASP A 299 19.58 9.47 -7.56
CA ASP A 299 19.49 10.57 -6.58
C ASP A 299 20.46 10.39 -5.37
N PRO A 300 21.69 10.93 -5.43
CA PRO A 300 22.71 10.75 -4.39
C PRO A 300 22.42 11.49 -3.07
N GLU A 301 21.42 12.37 -3.03
CA GLU A 301 21.09 13.17 -1.84
C GLU A 301 20.20 12.43 -0.80
N LYS A 302 19.50 11.36 -1.18
CA LYS A 302 18.74 10.52 -0.24
C LYS A 302 19.65 9.49 0.42
N SER A 303 20.27 9.88 1.52
CA SER A 303 21.19 9.03 2.30
C SER A 303 20.57 7.67 2.67
N ALA A 304 21.17 6.57 2.19
CA ALA A 304 20.81 5.19 2.56
C ALA A 304 21.11 4.88 4.04
N LYS A 305 21.86 5.76 4.71
CA LYS A 305 22.34 5.63 6.09
C LYS A 305 21.24 5.48 7.13
N ASN A 306 20.00 5.88 6.83
CA ASN A 306 18.85 5.73 7.72
C ASN A 306 17.96 4.51 7.39
N MET A 307 18.36 3.65 6.44
CA MET A 307 17.50 2.56 5.96
C MET A 307 18.03 1.16 6.24
N ILE A 308 19.35 0.99 6.32
CA ILE A 308 19.99 -0.28 6.67
C ILE A 308 20.33 -0.24 8.15
N CYS A 309 19.97 -1.29 8.89
CA CYS A 309 20.36 -1.43 10.29
C CYS A 309 20.76 -2.87 10.58
N ILE A 310 21.96 -3.03 11.13
CA ILE A 310 22.52 -4.33 11.49
C ILE A 310 22.63 -4.42 13.00
N GLU A 311 21.90 -5.36 13.58
CA GLU A 311 21.99 -5.70 14.99
C GLU A 311 23.02 -6.79 15.22
N ALA A 312 23.99 -6.49 16.08
CA ALA A 312 25.03 -7.43 16.48
C ALA A 312 25.00 -7.65 18.01
N PRO A 313 24.06 -8.46 18.54
CA PRO A 313 23.97 -8.69 19.98
C PRO A 313 25.28 -9.25 20.56
N PRO A 314 25.63 -8.93 21.81
CA PRO A 314 26.88 -9.38 22.42
C PRO A 314 26.91 -10.91 22.62
N ARG A 315 25.75 -11.53 22.86
CA ARG A 315 25.60 -12.99 23.06
C ARG A 315 25.28 -13.75 21.76
N ARG A 316 25.57 -13.17 20.59
CA ARG A 316 25.16 -13.72 19.28
C ARG A 316 25.76 -15.08 18.92
N LYS A 317 26.89 -15.47 19.54
CA LYS A 317 27.49 -16.80 19.35
C LYS A 317 26.52 -17.95 19.66
N ASN A 318 25.69 -17.80 20.68
CA ASN A 318 24.77 -18.84 21.16
C ASN A 318 23.29 -18.40 21.05
N MET A 319 22.97 -17.47 20.16
CA MET A 319 21.64 -16.85 20.11
C MET A 319 20.55 -17.85 19.77
N VAL A 320 20.82 -18.77 18.83
CA VAL A 320 19.93 -19.87 18.45
C VAL A 320 19.55 -20.72 19.67
N PHE A 321 20.52 -21.04 20.53
CA PHE A 321 20.28 -21.83 21.75
C PHE A 321 19.47 -21.04 22.78
N LEU A 322 19.80 -19.76 22.99
CA LEU A 322 19.06 -18.89 23.91
C LEU A 322 17.60 -18.72 23.46
N GLY A 323 17.39 -18.49 22.16
CA GLY A 323 16.06 -18.42 21.55
C GLY A 323 15.29 -19.73 21.66
N GLY A 324 15.96 -20.86 21.43
CA GLY A 324 15.40 -22.19 21.64
C GLY A 324 14.96 -22.44 23.08
N ALA A 325 15.77 -22.04 24.06
CA ALA A 325 15.43 -22.18 25.48
C ALA A 325 14.22 -21.31 25.87
N VAL A 326 14.17 -20.06 25.40
CA VAL A 326 13.01 -19.17 25.62
C VAL A 326 11.77 -19.73 24.95
N TYR A 327 11.86 -20.13 23.68
CA TYR A 327 10.76 -20.68 22.92
C TYR A 327 10.22 -21.97 23.56
N ALA A 328 11.11 -22.92 23.90
CA ALA A 328 10.72 -24.17 24.55
C ALA A 328 9.98 -23.95 25.87
N ASN A 329 10.37 -22.93 26.65
CA ASN A 329 9.69 -22.57 27.89
C ASN A 329 8.30 -21.95 27.63
N LEU A 330 8.17 -21.12 26.58
CA LEU A 330 6.90 -20.51 26.19
C LEU A 330 5.89 -21.53 25.65
N VAL A 331 6.35 -22.51 24.87
CA VAL A 331 5.47 -23.51 24.24
C VAL A 331 5.33 -24.80 25.04
N LYS A 332 5.90 -24.89 26.25
CA LYS A 332 5.96 -26.12 27.07
C LYS A 332 4.63 -26.85 27.21
N ASP A 333 3.55 -26.07 27.41
CA ASP A 333 2.20 -26.57 27.67
C ASP A 333 1.30 -26.55 26.41
N SER A 334 1.83 -26.13 25.25
CA SER A 334 1.06 -26.04 24.01
C SER A 334 1.05 -27.39 23.28
N PRO A 335 -0.08 -28.11 23.15
CA PRO A 335 -0.10 -29.43 22.52
C PRO A 335 0.15 -29.39 21.00
N VAL A 336 0.10 -28.21 20.36
CA VAL A 336 0.20 -28.07 18.89
C VAL A 336 1.65 -28.01 18.40
N GLN A 337 2.58 -27.53 19.24
CA GLN A 337 3.98 -27.29 18.85
C GLN A 337 4.89 -28.49 19.08
N TRP A 338 4.39 -29.51 19.77
CA TRP A 338 5.14 -30.70 20.13
C TRP A 338 4.54 -31.93 19.43
N ILE A 339 5.41 -32.76 18.88
CA ILE A 339 5.03 -34.04 18.27
C ILE A 339 5.14 -35.08 19.37
N SER A 340 4.01 -35.63 19.79
CA SER A 340 4.01 -36.68 20.81
C SER A 340 4.44 -38.03 20.22
N ARG A 341 5.07 -38.85 21.05
CA ARG A 341 5.45 -40.21 20.66
C ARG A 341 4.23 -41.07 20.28
N LYS A 342 3.07 -40.83 20.89
CA LYS A 342 1.83 -41.55 20.55
C LYS A 342 1.37 -41.18 19.14
N ASP A 343 1.29 -39.88 18.84
CA ASP A 343 0.84 -39.41 17.53
C ASP A 343 1.80 -39.87 16.42
N TYR A 344 3.10 -39.94 16.72
CA TYR A 344 4.13 -40.47 15.82
C TYR A 344 3.90 -41.95 15.46
N TYR A 345 3.60 -42.81 16.44
CA TYR A 345 3.34 -44.23 16.17
C TYR A 345 2.00 -44.46 15.45
N GLU A 346 1.00 -43.60 15.67
CA GLU A 346 -0.31 -43.71 15.03
C GLU A 346 -0.29 -43.24 13.56
N HIS A 347 0.39 -42.12 13.27
CA HIS A 347 0.34 -41.47 11.96
C HIS A 347 1.60 -41.67 11.10
N GLY A 348 2.69 -42.20 11.69
CA GLY A 348 3.98 -42.36 11.02
C GLY A 348 4.68 -41.04 10.70
N VAL A 349 5.90 -41.12 10.18
CA VAL A 349 6.76 -39.94 9.95
C VAL A 349 6.24 -39.05 8.82
N ASP A 350 5.63 -39.64 7.80
CA ASP A 350 5.21 -38.93 6.58
C ASP A 350 4.09 -37.91 6.83
N SER A 351 3.21 -38.16 7.80
CA SER A 351 2.16 -37.20 8.18
C SER A 351 2.74 -35.88 8.72
N PHE A 352 3.83 -35.96 9.50
CA PHE A 352 4.47 -34.81 10.12
C PHE A 352 5.44 -34.07 9.19
N LEU A 353 5.97 -34.75 8.17
CA LEU A 353 6.83 -34.14 7.15
C LEU A 353 6.01 -33.42 6.08
N ASN A 354 4.81 -33.91 5.77
CA ASN A 354 3.89 -33.32 4.81
C ASN A 354 3.07 -32.14 5.34
N LEU A 355 3.26 -31.73 6.60
CA LEU A 355 2.65 -30.51 7.15
C LEU A 355 3.17 -29.20 6.50
N ASN A 356 4.23 -29.27 5.68
CA ASN A 356 4.65 -28.19 4.78
C ASN A 356 4.00 -28.25 3.38
N ASN A 357 3.22 -29.30 3.07
CA ASN A 357 2.33 -29.31 1.91
C ASN A 357 0.96 -28.69 2.27
N ILE A 358 0.99 -27.39 2.58
CA ILE A 358 -0.16 -26.51 2.29
C ILE A 358 -0.49 -26.56 0.77
N MET A 359 0.37 -27.18 -0.06
CA MET A 359 0.13 -27.51 -1.45
C MET A 359 -0.98 -28.56 -1.71
N ASP A 360 -1.32 -29.48 -0.80
CA ASP A 360 -2.41 -30.43 -1.06
C ASP A 360 -3.79 -29.84 -0.75
N ARG A 361 -3.87 -28.91 0.21
CA ARG A 361 -5.04 -28.06 0.41
C ARG A 361 -5.20 -27.07 -0.76
N ASN A 362 -4.10 -26.53 -1.27
CA ASN A 362 -4.13 -25.64 -2.44
C ASN A 362 -4.46 -26.38 -3.74
N ARG A 363 -4.07 -27.65 -3.92
CA ARG A 363 -4.50 -28.45 -5.09
C ARG A 363 -6.00 -28.68 -5.09
N TRP A 364 -6.60 -29.02 -3.94
CA TRP A 364 -8.05 -29.11 -3.81
C TRP A 364 -8.73 -27.76 -4.07
N ILE A 365 -8.20 -26.67 -3.52
CA ILE A 365 -8.71 -25.32 -3.79
C ILE A 365 -8.57 -24.95 -5.28
N SER A 366 -7.46 -25.28 -5.94
CA SER A 366 -7.24 -25.02 -7.37
C SER A 366 -8.15 -25.87 -8.26
N ILE A 367 -8.42 -27.13 -7.90
CA ILE A 367 -9.37 -27.98 -8.62
C ILE A 367 -10.80 -27.44 -8.45
N VAL A 368 -11.18 -27.05 -7.23
CA VAL A 368 -12.48 -26.41 -6.95
C VAL A 368 -12.59 -25.09 -7.71
N LEU A 369 -11.55 -24.26 -7.72
CA LEU A 369 -11.53 -23.01 -8.48
C LEU A 369 -11.63 -23.25 -10.00
N CYS A 370 -10.95 -24.25 -10.56
CA CYS A 370 -11.09 -24.59 -11.97
C CYS A 370 -12.50 -25.09 -12.31
N LEU A 371 -13.10 -25.95 -11.47
CA LEU A 371 -14.46 -26.43 -11.66
C LEU A 371 -15.48 -25.30 -11.56
N THR A 372 -15.33 -24.39 -10.59
CA THR A 372 -16.18 -23.19 -10.49
C THR A 372 -15.99 -22.27 -11.69
N GLY A 373 -14.75 -22.10 -12.18
CA GLY A 373 -14.46 -21.33 -13.38
C GLY A 373 -15.16 -21.89 -14.63
N ILE A 374 -15.15 -23.22 -14.81
CA ILE A 374 -15.88 -23.88 -15.90
C ILE A 374 -17.39 -23.64 -15.78
N ILE A 375 -17.95 -23.72 -14.57
CA ILE A 375 -19.38 -23.43 -14.32
C ILE A 375 -19.71 -21.98 -14.68
N PHE A 376 -18.85 -21.01 -14.31
CA PHE A 376 -19.07 -19.60 -14.67
C PHE A 376 -18.97 -19.35 -16.18
N VAL A 377 -18.06 -20.02 -16.89
CA VAL A 377 -17.97 -19.92 -18.35
C VAL A 377 -19.21 -20.48 -19.03
N VAL A 378 -19.68 -21.65 -18.60
CA VAL A 378 -20.92 -22.25 -19.13
C VAL A 378 -22.14 -21.36 -18.83
N SER A 379 -22.23 -20.83 -17.60
CA SER A 379 -23.27 -19.86 -17.23
C SER A 379 -23.20 -18.59 -18.08
N GLY A 380 -22.00 -18.10 -18.39
CA GLY A 380 -21.80 -16.93 -19.25
C GLY A 380 -22.31 -17.16 -20.68
N ILE A 381 -22.04 -18.33 -21.26
CA ILE A 381 -22.52 -18.70 -22.59
C ILE A 381 -24.06 -18.77 -22.62
N VAL A 382 -24.68 -19.36 -21.59
CA VAL A 382 -26.14 -19.44 -21.46
C VAL A 382 -26.77 -18.05 -21.33
N LEU A 383 -26.16 -17.16 -20.54
CA LEU A 383 -26.63 -15.78 -20.38
C LEU A 383 -26.53 -14.96 -21.67
N ILE A 384 -25.51 -15.19 -22.51
CA ILE A 384 -25.40 -14.51 -23.81
C ILE A 384 -26.55 -14.93 -24.75
N VAL A 385 -26.90 -16.21 -24.77
CA VAL A 385 -27.96 -16.74 -25.65
C VAL A 385 -29.35 -16.30 -25.18
N ILE A 386 -29.62 -16.35 -23.88
CA ILE A 386 -30.94 -16.04 -23.31
C ILE A 386 -31.11 -14.53 -23.06
N GLY A 387 -30.01 -13.83 -22.79
CA GLY A 387 -30.00 -12.42 -22.38
C GLY A 387 -30.62 -11.51 -23.42
N ASP A 388 -30.24 -11.64 -24.70
CA ASP A 388 -30.75 -10.75 -25.76
C ASP A 388 -32.27 -10.88 -25.92
N SER A 389 -32.82 -12.10 -25.89
CA SER A 389 -34.27 -12.31 -25.98
C SER A 389 -35.01 -11.77 -24.76
N THR A 390 -34.42 -11.88 -23.57
CA THR A 390 -35.06 -11.48 -22.31
C THR A 390 -35.05 -9.97 -22.15
N VAL A 391 -33.93 -9.32 -22.48
CA VAL A 391 -33.79 -7.86 -22.49
C VAL A 391 -34.74 -7.26 -23.52
N LYS A 392 -34.82 -7.77 -24.75
CA LYS A 392 -35.77 -7.27 -25.76
C LYS A 392 -37.23 -7.39 -25.32
N LYS A 393 -37.60 -8.47 -24.62
CA LYS A 393 -38.95 -8.64 -24.05
C LYS A 393 -39.23 -7.65 -22.92
N LEU A 394 -38.26 -7.41 -22.04
CA LEU A 394 -38.39 -6.43 -20.95
C LEU A 394 -38.46 -4.99 -21.49
N MET A 395 -37.61 -4.64 -22.46
CA MET A 395 -37.62 -3.33 -23.11
C MET A 395 -38.97 -3.05 -23.77
N ASN A 396 -39.54 -4.01 -24.51
CA ASN A 396 -40.85 -3.83 -25.12
C ASN A 396 -42.00 -3.70 -24.10
N LYS A 397 -41.86 -4.29 -22.91
CA LYS A 397 -42.88 -4.24 -21.87
C LYS A 397 -42.87 -2.94 -21.07
N GLU A 398 -41.69 -2.38 -20.78
CA GLU A 398 -41.56 -1.24 -19.87
C GLU A 398 -41.17 0.09 -20.52
N LEU A 399 -40.45 0.10 -21.65
CA LEU A 399 -39.97 1.33 -22.28
C LEU A 399 -40.92 1.89 -23.34
N GLN A 400 -41.93 1.13 -23.78
CA GLN A 400 -42.93 1.65 -24.70
C GLN A 400 -43.88 2.62 -23.98
N LEU A 401 -44.05 3.82 -24.56
CA LEU A 401 -45.04 4.82 -24.16
C LEU A 401 -46.46 4.29 -24.47
N LYS A 402 -46.97 3.43 -23.60
CA LYS A 402 -48.29 2.81 -23.72
C LYS A 402 -49.11 3.10 -22.46
N GLU A 403 -50.40 3.41 -22.65
CA GLU A 403 -51.34 3.62 -21.56
C GLU A 403 -51.32 2.45 -20.56
N GLY A 404 -51.04 2.76 -19.29
CA GLY A 404 -50.91 1.78 -18.20
C GLY A 404 -49.47 1.50 -17.73
N THR A 405 -48.42 1.98 -18.43
CA THR A 405 -47.04 1.90 -17.91
C THR A 405 -46.70 3.05 -16.98
N LEU A 406 -45.81 2.82 -16.02
CA LEU A 406 -45.30 3.85 -15.11
C LEU A 406 -44.62 4.99 -15.88
N LEU A 407 -43.95 4.66 -16.99
CA LEU A 407 -43.30 5.62 -17.87
C LEU A 407 -44.30 6.52 -18.59
N TYR A 408 -45.46 5.99 -19.01
CA TYR A 408 -46.55 6.79 -19.57
C TYR A 408 -47.09 7.79 -18.54
N ASN A 409 -47.36 7.36 -17.30
CA ASN A 409 -47.87 8.25 -16.26
C ASN A 409 -46.90 9.37 -15.91
N ASN A 410 -45.60 9.07 -15.80
CA ASN A 410 -44.56 10.07 -15.57
C ASN A 410 -44.36 11.01 -16.77
N TRP A 411 -44.62 10.54 -17.99
CA TRP A 411 -44.55 11.38 -19.20
C TRP A 411 -45.76 12.32 -19.34
N VAL A 412 -46.96 11.88 -18.94
CA VAL A 412 -48.18 12.70 -18.93
C VAL A 412 -48.09 13.82 -17.88
N SER A 413 -47.63 13.48 -16.68
CA SER A 413 -47.39 14.43 -15.59
C SER A 413 -46.04 14.16 -14.94
N SER A 414 -45.11 15.12 -15.08
CA SER A 414 -43.80 15.02 -14.44
C SER A 414 -43.96 14.97 -12.91
N PRO A 415 -43.42 13.94 -12.23
CA PRO A 415 -43.46 13.87 -10.76
C PRO A 415 -42.55 14.91 -10.11
N VAL A 416 -41.58 15.44 -10.86
CA VAL A 416 -40.65 16.47 -10.37
C VAL A 416 -41.30 17.85 -10.56
N PRO A 417 -41.55 18.61 -9.48
CA PRO A 417 -42.10 19.95 -9.58
C PRO A 417 -41.11 20.92 -10.21
N ILE A 418 -41.58 21.74 -11.15
CA ILE A 418 -40.79 22.79 -11.80
C ILE A 418 -41.11 24.13 -11.12
N TYR A 419 -40.07 24.89 -10.78
CA TYR A 419 -40.20 26.19 -10.12
C TYR A 419 -39.61 27.30 -10.99
N LEU A 420 -40.36 28.38 -11.15
CA LEU A 420 -39.94 29.63 -11.79
C LEU A 420 -39.59 30.65 -10.70
N PHE A 421 -38.33 31.10 -10.69
CA PHE A 421 -37.84 32.13 -9.77
C PHE A 421 -37.82 33.48 -10.47
N LEU A 422 -38.56 34.45 -9.94
CA LEU A 422 -38.63 35.80 -10.47
C LEU A 422 -38.07 36.81 -9.48
N TYR A 423 -37.37 37.81 -10.01
CA TYR A 423 -36.84 38.93 -9.25
C TYR A 423 -37.28 40.23 -9.93
N VAL A 424 -37.71 41.20 -9.13
CA VAL A 424 -38.05 42.55 -9.60
C VAL A 424 -37.03 43.53 -9.05
N PHE A 425 -36.81 44.63 -9.75
CA PHE A 425 -35.83 45.65 -9.37
C PHE A 425 -36.57 46.94 -9.00
N ASP A 426 -36.55 47.30 -7.73
CA ASP A 426 -37.22 48.48 -7.18
C ASP A 426 -36.34 49.72 -7.32
N LEU A 427 -36.84 50.76 -8.00
CA LEU A 427 -36.11 52.02 -8.20
C LEU A 427 -36.21 52.92 -6.96
N LYS A 428 -35.09 53.19 -6.31
CA LYS A 428 -35.07 54.00 -5.06
C LYS A 428 -34.85 55.49 -5.29
N ASN A 429 -33.98 55.86 -6.22
CA ASN A 429 -33.61 57.27 -6.45
C ASN A 429 -34.48 57.92 -7.53
N VAL A 430 -35.81 57.89 -7.37
CA VAL A 430 -36.76 58.35 -8.40
C VAL A 430 -36.48 59.80 -8.83
N ASP A 431 -36.35 60.74 -7.89
CA ASP A 431 -36.19 62.16 -8.23
C ASP A 431 -34.83 62.45 -8.89
N GLU A 432 -33.76 61.79 -8.44
CA GLU A 432 -32.43 61.92 -9.04
C GLU A 432 -32.38 61.28 -10.43
N PHE A 433 -33.02 60.12 -10.59
CA PHE A 433 -33.17 59.43 -11.87
C PHE A 433 -33.97 60.28 -12.85
N LEU A 434 -35.06 60.90 -12.41
CA LEU A 434 -35.85 61.81 -13.23
C LEU A 434 -35.08 63.07 -13.65
N ASN A 435 -34.11 63.50 -12.83
CA ASN A 435 -33.18 64.58 -13.15
C ASN A 435 -31.97 64.11 -13.98
N GLY A 436 -31.92 62.82 -14.35
CA GLY A 436 -30.97 62.22 -15.28
C GLY A 436 -29.73 61.57 -14.65
N SER A 437 -29.75 61.35 -13.33
CA SER A 437 -28.77 60.50 -12.66
C SER A 437 -29.01 59.01 -12.98
N LYS A 438 -28.00 58.16 -12.75
CA LYS A 438 -28.14 56.70 -12.95
C LYS A 438 -29.13 56.09 -11.93
N PRO A 439 -29.94 55.09 -12.31
CA PRO A 439 -30.93 54.47 -11.46
C PRO A 439 -30.26 53.57 -10.43
N VAL A 440 -30.66 53.71 -9.18
CA VAL A 440 -30.29 52.85 -8.06
C VAL A 440 -31.41 51.83 -7.89
N LEU A 441 -31.11 50.60 -8.29
CA LEU A 441 -32.05 49.48 -8.30
C LEU A 441 -31.77 48.56 -7.11
N TYR A 442 -32.83 48.21 -6.38
CA TYR A 442 -32.80 47.23 -5.31
C TYR A 442 -33.52 45.95 -5.74
N GLN A 443 -32.81 44.82 -5.81
CA GLN A 443 -33.39 43.54 -6.18
C GLN A 443 -34.32 43.03 -5.07
N ARG A 444 -35.57 42.73 -5.42
CA ARG A 444 -36.56 42.07 -4.55
C ARG A 444 -36.93 40.70 -5.11
N GLY A 445 -37.15 39.75 -4.22
CA GLY A 445 -37.45 38.35 -4.55
C GLY A 445 -36.60 37.37 -3.72
N PRO A 446 -36.60 36.07 -4.05
CA PRO A 446 -37.32 35.47 -5.16
C PRO A 446 -38.84 35.43 -4.94
N PHE A 447 -39.60 35.68 -6.00
CA PHE A 447 -41.02 35.31 -6.12
C PHE A 447 -41.09 34.01 -6.91
N VAL A 448 -41.53 32.94 -6.25
CA VAL A 448 -41.48 31.58 -6.76
C VAL A 448 -42.87 31.15 -7.22
N TYR A 449 -42.96 30.73 -8.47
CA TYR A 449 -44.15 30.09 -9.02
C TYR A 449 -43.88 28.63 -9.32
N ARG A 450 -44.78 27.75 -8.93
CA ARG A 450 -44.79 26.36 -9.36
C ARG A 450 -45.46 26.26 -10.73
N GLU A 451 -44.70 25.76 -11.69
CA GLU A 451 -45.14 25.54 -13.05
C GLU A 451 -45.69 24.11 -13.19
N ASN A 452 -46.96 23.99 -13.55
CA ASN A 452 -47.61 22.72 -13.86
C ASN A 452 -47.81 22.62 -15.38
N ARG A 453 -47.24 21.55 -15.94
CA ARG A 453 -47.36 21.16 -17.35
C ARG A 453 -47.96 19.77 -17.41
N THR A 454 -49.27 19.69 -17.61
CA THR A 454 -49.96 18.41 -17.76
C THR A 454 -50.35 18.26 -19.22
N LYS A 455 -49.90 17.18 -19.86
CA LYS A 455 -50.27 16.91 -21.25
C LYS A 455 -51.72 16.43 -21.30
N ILE A 456 -52.52 17.09 -22.13
CA ILE A 456 -53.94 16.78 -22.37
C ILE A 456 -54.16 16.52 -23.86
N ASN A 457 -55.29 15.88 -24.20
CA ASN A 457 -55.65 15.55 -25.59
C ASN A 457 -54.57 14.73 -26.31
N ILE A 458 -54.10 13.66 -25.66
CA ILE A 458 -53.05 12.78 -26.17
C ILE A 458 -53.66 11.84 -27.20
N VAL A 459 -53.23 11.93 -28.46
CA VAL A 459 -53.68 11.09 -29.56
C VAL A 459 -52.49 10.34 -30.13
N SER A 460 -52.59 9.01 -30.18
CA SER A 460 -51.59 8.16 -30.84
C SER A 460 -51.95 7.98 -32.31
N ASN A 461 -51.04 8.38 -33.19
CA ASN A 461 -51.21 8.31 -34.64
C ASN A 461 -50.71 6.95 -35.17
N ALA A 462 -51.27 6.49 -36.30
CA ALA A 462 -50.89 5.23 -36.94
C ALA A 462 -49.40 5.16 -37.37
N ASN A 463 -48.72 6.30 -37.49
CA ASN A 463 -47.29 6.42 -37.77
C ASN A 463 -46.40 6.36 -36.51
N GLN A 464 -46.92 5.86 -35.38
CA GLN A 464 -46.22 5.74 -34.09
C GLN A 464 -45.84 7.09 -33.44
N THR A 465 -46.41 8.21 -33.90
CA THR A 465 -46.24 9.52 -33.24
C THR A 465 -47.37 9.78 -32.25
N ILE A 466 -47.11 10.64 -31.26
CA ILE A 466 -48.11 11.06 -30.28
C ILE A 466 -48.27 12.57 -30.37
N SER A 467 -49.51 13.04 -30.56
CA SER A 467 -49.87 14.46 -30.56
C SER A 467 -50.51 14.81 -29.21
N TYR A 468 -50.14 15.96 -28.63
CA TYR A 468 -50.66 16.40 -27.34
C TYR A 468 -50.69 17.93 -27.23
N GLN A 469 -51.48 18.45 -26.30
CA GLN A 469 -51.46 19.85 -25.88
C GLN A 469 -50.86 19.94 -24.47
N GLU A 470 -50.00 20.93 -24.23
CA GLU A 470 -49.33 21.12 -22.94
C GLU A 470 -49.58 22.55 -22.41
N PRO A 471 -50.75 22.81 -21.81
CA PRO A 471 -51.00 24.08 -21.15
C PRO A 471 -50.03 24.26 -19.97
N ARG A 472 -49.43 25.46 -19.89
CA ARG A 472 -48.59 25.86 -18.77
C ARG A 472 -49.40 26.68 -17.80
N THR A 473 -49.50 26.21 -16.56
CA THR A 473 -50.17 26.95 -15.48
C THR A 473 -49.15 27.28 -14.39
N TYR A 474 -49.21 28.50 -13.86
CA TYR A 474 -48.30 28.98 -12.84
C TYR A 474 -49.09 29.24 -11.55
N THR A 475 -48.66 28.61 -10.46
CA THR A 475 -49.28 28.77 -9.14
C THR A 475 -48.25 29.39 -8.19
N PHE A 476 -48.61 30.49 -7.54
CA PHE A 476 -47.68 31.17 -6.64
C PHE A 476 -47.38 30.31 -5.41
N ASP A 477 -46.10 30.08 -5.12
CA ASP A 477 -45.66 29.31 -3.96
C ASP A 477 -45.17 30.27 -2.87
N ARG A 478 -46.04 30.54 -1.89
CA ARG A 478 -45.73 31.46 -0.80
C ARG A 478 -44.59 30.96 0.09
N SER A 479 -44.45 29.64 0.26
CA SER A 479 -43.47 29.05 1.18
C SER A 479 -42.03 29.26 0.73
N ARG A 480 -41.80 29.31 -0.59
CA ARG A 480 -40.48 29.49 -1.21
C ARG A 480 -40.21 30.94 -1.64
N SER A 481 -41.22 31.80 -1.54
CA SER A 481 -41.11 33.21 -1.91
C SER A 481 -40.76 34.06 -0.69
N SER A 482 -39.81 34.98 -0.83
CA SER A 482 -39.43 35.89 0.26
C SER A 482 -40.60 36.79 0.67
N GLU A 483 -41.32 37.30 -0.32
CA GLU A 483 -42.40 38.27 -0.15
C GLU A 483 -43.66 37.82 -0.90
N ASP A 484 -44.81 38.39 -0.54
CA ASP A 484 -46.08 38.07 -1.17
C ASP A 484 -46.33 38.97 -2.40
N VAL A 485 -46.76 38.38 -3.52
CA VAL A 485 -46.87 39.09 -4.81
C VAL A 485 -48.01 40.09 -4.85
N SER A 486 -49.09 39.86 -4.10
CA SER A 486 -50.26 40.74 -4.05
C SER A 486 -50.05 42.00 -3.21
N THR A 487 -49.23 41.92 -2.16
CA THR A 487 -49.02 43.03 -1.22
C THR A 487 -47.74 43.82 -1.52
N THR A 488 -46.75 43.17 -2.14
CA THR A 488 -45.46 43.78 -2.41
C THR A 488 -45.56 44.75 -3.57
N THR A 489 -45.44 46.03 -3.26
CA THR A 489 -45.33 47.09 -4.27
C THR A 489 -43.87 47.45 -4.54
N PHE A 490 -43.55 47.71 -5.80
CA PHE A 490 -42.26 48.23 -6.22
C PHE A 490 -42.44 49.35 -7.26
N THR A 491 -41.43 50.18 -7.35
CA THR A 491 -41.38 51.35 -8.21
C THR A 491 -40.67 50.97 -9.49
N THR A 492 -41.37 51.05 -10.62
CA THR A 492 -40.87 50.68 -11.95
C THR A 492 -41.18 51.76 -12.97
N ILE A 493 -40.52 51.70 -14.11
CA ILE A 493 -40.74 52.64 -15.21
C ILE A 493 -42.09 52.32 -15.86
N ASN A 494 -42.91 53.35 -16.12
CA ASN A 494 -44.12 53.16 -16.91
C ASN A 494 -43.72 52.94 -18.37
N VAL A 495 -43.75 51.68 -18.81
CA VAL A 495 -43.27 51.32 -20.14
C VAL A 495 -44.20 51.86 -21.24
N VAL A 496 -45.51 51.99 -20.97
CA VAL A 496 -46.47 52.58 -21.92
C VAL A 496 -46.14 54.06 -22.13
N TYR A 497 -45.93 54.79 -21.04
CA TYR A 497 -45.51 56.20 -21.08
C TYR A 497 -44.18 56.38 -21.83
N MET A 498 -43.18 55.53 -21.56
CA MET A 498 -41.88 55.62 -22.23
C MET A 498 -41.93 55.25 -23.71
N THR A 499 -42.77 54.29 -24.10
CA THR A 499 -42.96 53.90 -25.50
C THR A 499 -43.60 55.04 -26.29
N LEU A 500 -44.59 55.71 -25.70
CA LEU A 500 -45.22 56.90 -26.28
C LEU A 500 -44.23 58.05 -26.42
N LEU A 501 -43.43 58.35 -25.38
CA LEU A 501 -42.39 59.37 -25.46
C LEU A 501 -41.36 59.09 -26.57
N ASN A 502 -40.94 57.83 -26.72
CA ASN A 502 -40.01 57.45 -27.77
C ASN A 502 -40.66 57.57 -29.15
N TYR A 503 -41.92 57.17 -29.30
CA TYR A 503 -42.67 57.34 -30.54
C TYR A 503 -42.79 58.82 -30.94
N ILE A 504 -43.15 59.70 -30.00
CA ILE A 504 -43.24 61.16 -30.21
C ILE A 504 -41.90 61.74 -30.71
N ARG A 505 -40.76 61.23 -30.23
CA ARG A 505 -39.42 61.64 -30.72
C ARG A 505 -39.17 61.27 -32.18
N THR A 506 -39.78 60.19 -32.68
CA THR A 506 -39.59 59.72 -34.07
C THR A 506 -40.45 60.48 -35.09
N ILE A 507 -41.43 61.26 -34.64
CA ILE A 507 -42.30 62.06 -35.51
C ILE A 507 -41.53 63.27 -36.04
N LYS A 508 -41.44 63.39 -37.38
CA LYS A 508 -40.73 64.49 -38.07
C LYS A 508 -41.49 65.82 -38.08
N SER A 509 -42.83 65.79 -37.96
CA SER A 509 -43.70 66.97 -37.96
C SER A 509 -43.67 67.68 -36.61
N THR A 510 -43.30 68.97 -36.59
CA THR A 510 -43.24 69.79 -35.37
C THR A 510 -44.61 70.10 -34.78
N VAL A 511 -45.66 70.09 -35.60
CA VAL A 511 -47.05 70.37 -35.20
C VAL A 511 -47.64 69.15 -34.50
N ASP A 512 -47.55 67.97 -35.12
CA ASP A 512 -48.08 66.72 -34.55
C ASP A 512 -47.35 66.35 -33.25
N ARG A 513 -46.04 66.63 -33.18
CA ARG A 513 -45.24 66.44 -31.98
C ARG A 513 -45.69 67.34 -30.82
N ARG A 514 -46.14 68.58 -31.09
CA ARG A 514 -46.68 69.48 -30.05
C ARG A 514 -48.08 69.05 -29.62
N ILE A 515 -48.96 68.69 -30.56
CA ILE A 515 -50.33 68.24 -30.26
C ILE A 515 -50.31 66.98 -29.39
N ILE A 516 -49.53 65.97 -29.77
CA ILE A 516 -49.43 64.73 -28.99
C ILE A 516 -48.71 64.97 -27.66
N GLY A 517 -47.74 65.89 -27.61
CA GLY A 517 -47.09 66.32 -26.37
C GLY A 517 -48.06 67.00 -25.38
N GLU A 518 -48.92 67.89 -25.86
CA GLU A 518 -49.96 68.54 -25.06
C GLU A 518 -51.00 67.52 -24.56
N ILE A 519 -51.46 66.61 -25.43
CA ILE A 519 -52.35 65.50 -25.05
C ILE A 519 -51.69 64.67 -23.94
N LEU A 520 -50.42 64.30 -24.09
CA LEU A 520 -49.72 63.50 -23.08
C LEU A 520 -49.54 64.25 -21.75
N SER A 521 -49.32 65.57 -21.79
CA SER A 521 -49.24 66.42 -20.58
C SER A 521 -50.59 66.67 -19.89
N SER A 522 -51.71 66.52 -20.62
CA SER A 522 -53.06 66.62 -20.05
C SER A 522 -53.44 65.42 -19.18
N PHE A 523 -52.73 64.29 -19.34
CA PHE A 523 -52.84 63.15 -18.46
C PHE A 523 -51.86 63.32 -17.28
N ASN A 524 -52.36 63.20 -16.05
CA ASN A 524 -51.55 63.27 -14.83
C ASN A 524 -50.75 61.98 -14.57
N GLU A 525 -50.26 61.33 -15.64
CA GLU A 525 -49.48 60.10 -15.58
C GLU A 525 -47.99 60.41 -15.51
N LYS A 526 -47.27 59.63 -14.69
CA LYS A 526 -45.85 59.83 -14.42
C LYS A 526 -45.01 58.81 -15.21
N PRO A 527 -43.77 59.16 -15.60
CA PRO A 527 -42.83 58.23 -16.24
C PRO A 527 -42.45 57.03 -15.35
N VAL A 528 -42.72 57.12 -14.05
CA VAL A 528 -42.48 56.07 -13.06
C VAL A 528 -43.80 55.76 -12.37
N MET A 529 -44.07 54.48 -12.17
CA MET A 529 -45.30 53.95 -11.58
C MET A 529 -44.97 52.99 -10.44
N LYS A 530 -45.87 52.93 -9.46
CA LYS A 530 -45.79 51.99 -8.34
C LYS A 530 -46.91 50.96 -8.49
N ARG A 531 -46.55 49.68 -8.60
CA ARG A 531 -47.50 48.57 -8.76
C ARG A 531 -47.12 47.39 -7.89
N THR A 532 -48.09 46.52 -7.66
CA THR A 532 -47.81 45.22 -7.03
C THR A 532 -47.08 44.30 -8.00
N VAL A 533 -46.31 43.35 -7.45
CA VAL A 533 -45.62 42.35 -8.28
C VAL A 533 -46.62 41.50 -9.06
N HIS A 534 -47.78 41.16 -8.47
CA HIS A 534 -48.83 40.39 -9.14
C HIS A 534 -49.39 41.13 -10.36
N GLU A 535 -49.81 42.39 -10.19
CA GLU A 535 -50.31 43.24 -11.27
C GLU A 535 -49.29 43.41 -12.39
N TYR A 536 -48.02 43.63 -12.04
CA TYR A 536 -46.97 43.79 -13.04
C TYR A 536 -46.73 42.52 -13.87
N LEU A 537 -46.76 41.35 -13.24
CA LEU A 537 -46.51 40.07 -13.90
C LEU A 537 -47.71 39.58 -14.72
N TRP A 538 -48.92 39.69 -14.19
CA TRP A 538 -50.12 39.04 -14.73
C TRP A 538 -51.11 40.00 -15.39
N GLY A 539 -51.01 41.31 -15.17
CA GLY A 539 -51.85 42.29 -15.84
C GLY A 539 -52.22 43.47 -14.97
N TYR A 540 -52.09 44.67 -15.52
CA TYR A 540 -52.75 45.87 -15.01
C TYR A 540 -53.32 46.70 -16.16
N THR A 541 -54.34 47.49 -15.87
CA THR A 541 -54.93 48.43 -16.83
C THR A 541 -54.18 49.76 -16.76
N ASP A 542 -53.72 50.26 -17.91
CA ASP A 542 -53.05 51.56 -18.03
C ASP A 542 -53.96 52.55 -18.77
N PRO A 543 -54.25 53.74 -18.21
CA PRO A 543 -55.10 54.74 -18.85
C PRO A 543 -54.60 55.16 -20.24
N LEU A 544 -53.29 55.27 -20.45
CA LEU A 544 -52.70 55.64 -21.74
C LEU A 544 -52.85 54.53 -22.78
N LEU A 545 -52.82 53.27 -22.34
CA LEU A 545 -53.06 52.12 -23.21
C LEU A 545 -54.53 52.04 -23.65
N SER A 546 -55.46 52.31 -22.73
CA SER A 546 -56.90 52.37 -23.04
C SER A 546 -57.23 53.50 -24.03
N LEU A 547 -56.56 54.66 -23.91
CA LEU A 547 -56.67 55.74 -24.88
C LEU A 547 -56.09 55.33 -26.23
N ALA A 548 -54.90 54.72 -26.25
CA ALA A 548 -54.25 54.25 -27.47
C ALA A 548 -55.14 53.25 -28.22
N LYS A 549 -55.84 52.34 -27.52
CA LYS A 549 -56.85 51.46 -28.10
C LYS A 549 -58.03 52.23 -28.70
N SER A 550 -58.53 53.25 -28.01
CA SER A 550 -59.64 54.08 -28.51
C SER A 550 -59.28 54.87 -29.77
N MET A 551 -58.02 55.28 -29.91
CA MET A 551 -57.54 56.06 -31.06
C MET A 551 -57.03 55.19 -32.22
N LEU A 552 -56.49 54.00 -31.93
CA LEU A 552 -55.85 53.09 -32.89
C LEU A 552 -56.28 51.62 -32.63
N PRO A 553 -57.56 51.28 -32.84
CA PRO A 553 -58.10 49.96 -32.52
C PRO A 553 -57.50 48.81 -33.34
N ASP A 554 -56.97 49.08 -34.53
CA ASP A 554 -56.31 48.08 -35.38
C ASP A 554 -54.91 47.69 -34.87
N LEU A 555 -54.27 48.53 -34.05
CA LEU A 555 -52.89 48.34 -33.58
C LEU A 555 -52.84 47.79 -32.15
N VAL A 556 -53.75 48.24 -31.29
CA VAL A 556 -53.83 47.88 -29.86
C VAL A 556 -55.16 47.18 -29.62
N THR A 557 -55.11 45.89 -29.30
CA THR A 557 -56.31 45.05 -29.11
C THR A 557 -56.73 44.92 -27.66
N ASP A 558 -55.80 45.09 -26.71
CA ASP A 558 -55.99 44.79 -25.30
C ASP A 558 -55.76 46.02 -24.40
N ASP A 559 -56.54 46.10 -23.32
CA ASP A 559 -56.50 47.18 -22.32
C ASP A 559 -55.62 46.86 -21.11
N GLN A 560 -55.09 45.64 -21.06
CA GLN A 560 -54.23 45.14 -19.98
C GLN A 560 -52.82 44.90 -20.48
N ILE A 561 -51.85 45.27 -19.66
CA ILE A 561 -50.44 45.03 -19.91
C ILE A 561 -49.85 44.14 -18.81
N ALA A 562 -49.15 43.10 -19.24
CA ALA A 562 -48.58 42.08 -18.36
C ALA A 562 -47.25 41.57 -18.92
N VAL A 563 -46.33 41.16 -18.05
CA VAL A 563 -45.10 40.48 -18.48
C VAL A 563 -45.37 39.05 -18.97
N PHE A 564 -46.28 38.33 -18.30
CA PHE A 564 -46.63 36.94 -18.61
C PHE A 564 -48.04 36.76 -19.21
N GLY A 565 -48.81 37.83 -19.36
CA GLY A 565 -50.13 37.79 -19.99
C GLY A 565 -50.05 37.70 -21.52
N GLN A 566 -51.14 37.27 -22.16
CA GLN A 566 -51.26 37.09 -23.61
C GLN A 566 -51.21 38.41 -24.43
N ALA A 567 -51.39 39.55 -23.77
CA ALA A 567 -51.78 40.81 -24.37
C ALA A 567 -50.62 41.82 -24.53
N VAL A 568 -49.75 41.59 -25.52
CA VAL A 568 -49.06 42.69 -26.20
C VAL A 568 -48.89 42.24 -27.66
N ASN A 569 -49.69 42.81 -28.57
CA ASN A 569 -49.57 42.61 -30.01
C ASN A 569 -48.10 42.72 -30.44
N MET A 570 -47.67 41.86 -31.36
CA MET A 570 -46.27 41.63 -31.78
C MET A 570 -45.43 42.91 -31.98
N ILE A 571 -46.06 44.03 -32.37
CA ILE A 571 -45.44 45.35 -32.55
C ILE A 571 -45.00 46.00 -31.23
N LEU A 572 -45.83 45.99 -30.19
CA LEU A 572 -45.46 46.49 -28.87
C LEU A 572 -44.49 45.54 -28.17
N LYS A 573 -44.50 44.23 -28.47
CA LYS A 573 -43.51 43.25 -27.98
C LYS A 573 -42.13 43.51 -28.62
N TYR A 574 -42.11 43.82 -29.92
CA TYR A 574 -40.91 44.28 -30.62
C TYR A 574 -40.42 45.64 -30.11
N MET A 575 -41.31 46.59 -29.81
CA MET A 575 -40.94 47.88 -29.21
C MET A 575 -40.51 47.75 -27.73
N PHE A 576 -41.11 46.87 -26.93
CA PHE A 576 -40.69 46.57 -25.55
C PHE A 576 -39.24 46.08 -25.52
N ILE A 577 -38.93 45.11 -26.40
CA ILE A 577 -37.61 44.48 -26.49
C ILE A 577 -36.60 45.44 -27.14
N THR A 578 -36.96 46.14 -28.22
CA THR A 578 -36.01 47.06 -28.88
C THR A 578 -35.77 48.35 -28.10
N THR A 579 -36.75 48.88 -27.38
CA THR A 579 -36.55 50.08 -26.55
C THR A 579 -35.61 49.74 -25.39
N LEU A 580 -35.87 48.66 -24.62
CA LEU A 580 -34.99 48.21 -23.53
C LEU A 580 -33.59 47.78 -23.97
N LEU A 581 -33.44 47.12 -25.13
CA LEU A 581 -32.16 46.50 -25.52
C LEU A 581 -31.33 47.28 -26.54
N LYS A 582 -31.88 48.22 -27.32
CA LYS A 582 -31.10 48.88 -28.39
C LYS A 582 -30.69 50.33 -28.15
N ASN A 583 -31.30 51.09 -27.23
CA ASN A 583 -30.91 52.49 -27.00
C ASN A 583 -31.04 53.02 -25.54
N PHE A 584 -31.13 52.16 -24.51
CA PHE A 584 -31.09 52.62 -23.11
C PHE A 584 -29.64 52.97 -22.69
N ARG A 585 -29.08 54.06 -23.23
CA ARG A 585 -28.00 54.80 -22.57
C ARG A 585 -28.63 55.77 -21.58
N LEU A 586 -28.32 55.58 -20.31
CA LEU A 586 -28.78 56.42 -19.20
C LEU A 586 -28.44 57.91 -19.36
N ASP A 587 -27.46 58.23 -20.22
CA ASP A 587 -27.02 59.59 -20.53
C ASP A 587 -28.08 60.43 -21.28
N GLU A 588 -29.07 59.79 -21.92
CA GLU A 588 -30.15 60.50 -22.65
C GLU A 588 -31.27 61.01 -21.73
N PHE A 589 -31.30 60.56 -20.47
CA PHE A 589 -32.32 60.96 -19.50
C PHE A 589 -32.16 62.44 -19.09
N CYS A 590 -30.92 62.92 -18.90
CA CYS A 590 -30.60 64.32 -18.60
C CYS A 590 -31.04 65.32 -19.69
N ARG A 591 -31.06 64.92 -20.97
CA ARG A 591 -31.33 65.84 -22.10
C ARG A 591 -32.81 66.17 -22.28
N ILE A 592 -33.72 65.45 -21.61
CA ILE A 592 -35.18 65.60 -21.77
C ILE A 592 -35.72 66.87 -21.09
N ARG A 593 -35.03 67.40 -20.08
CA ARG A 593 -35.46 68.64 -19.39
C ARG A 593 -35.30 69.91 -20.23
N CYS A 594 -34.48 69.90 -21.28
CA CYS A 594 -34.26 71.09 -22.14
C CYS A 594 -35.32 71.30 -23.24
N MET A 595 -36.38 70.48 -23.32
CA MET A 595 -37.44 70.65 -24.33
C MET A 595 -38.86 70.81 -23.77
N VAL A 596 -39.04 70.77 -22.45
CA VAL A 596 -40.38 70.89 -21.81
C VAL A 596 -40.41 72.03 -20.77
N ASN A 597 -39.38 72.88 -20.74
CA ASN A 597 -39.46 74.25 -20.22
C ASN A 597 -39.23 75.23 -21.37
#